data_AF-A0AAE8W5C5-F1
#
_entry.id   AF-A0AAE8W5C5-F1
#
_cell.length_a   1.000
_cell.length_b   1.000
_cell.length_c   1.000
_cell.angle_alpha   90.00
_cell.angle_beta   90.00
_cell.angle_gamma   90.00
#
_symmetry.space_group_name_H-M   'P 1'
#
loop_
_entity.id
_entity.type
_entity.pdbx_description
1 polymer ?
#
loop_
_entity_poly.entity_id
_entity_poly.type
_entity_poly.pdbx_seq_one_letter_code
_entity_poly.pdbx_strand_id
1 'polypeptide(L)'
;MQVFVTDGPLPDWDASEEEIDSRVHQLEAITRPVTSEEAKALATCFGPDDCYGVAWTLLHLIETAPGPVPSVAQPAPDASEWHHTLWMRWGNAEADEDNLTA
;
A
#
# COMPACT_ATOMS: atom_id res chain seq x y z
N MET A 1 -13.56 -2.10 3.64
CA MET A 1 -12.59 -2.65 2.67
C MET A 1 -13.10 -2.50 1.24
N GLN A 2 -14.19 -3.16 0.81
CA GLN A 2 -14.67 -3.09 -0.58
C GLN A 2 -14.92 -1.67 -1.10
N VAL A 3 -15.49 -0.79 -0.27
CA VAL A 3 -15.69 0.64 -0.61
C VAL A 3 -14.36 1.32 -0.91
N PHE A 4 -13.37 1.18 -0.02
CA PHE A 4 -12.04 1.78 -0.21
C PHE A 4 -11.37 1.35 -1.52
N VAL A 5 -11.44 0.06 -1.86
CA VAL A 5 -10.87 -0.48 -3.10
C VAL A 5 -11.65 0.01 -4.33
N THR A 6 -12.98 0.09 -4.23
CA THR A 6 -13.84 0.55 -5.33
C THR A 6 -13.60 2.02 -5.67
N ASP A 7 -13.34 2.84 -4.65
CA ASP A 7 -13.01 4.26 -4.81
C ASP A 7 -11.61 4.48 -5.41
N GLY A 8 -10.81 3.41 -5.56
CA GLY A 8 -9.57 3.43 -6.33
C GLY A 8 -8.34 3.92 -5.56
N PRO A 9 -7.33 4.44 -6.26
CA PRO A 9 -6.11 4.99 -5.64
C PRO A 9 -6.37 6.08 -4.61
N LEU A 10 -5.45 6.24 -3.65
CA LEU A 10 -5.44 7.43 -2.80
C LEU A 10 -5.29 8.69 -3.67
N PRO A 11 -5.98 9.79 -3.31
CA PRO A 11 -5.88 11.02 -4.05
C PRO A 11 -4.54 11.72 -3.78
N ASP A 12 -4.20 12.70 -4.63
CA ASP A 12 -2.94 13.44 -4.56
C ASP A 12 -3.06 14.72 -3.70
N TRP A 13 -2.01 15.54 -3.69
CA TRP A 13 -1.96 16.82 -2.97
C TRP A 13 -3.02 17.86 -3.38
N ASP A 14 -3.70 17.72 -4.52
CA ASP A 14 -4.78 18.62 -4.95
C ASP A 14 -6.15 18.21 -4.38
N ALA A 15 -6.22 17.11 -3.60
CA ALA A 15 -7.44 16.61 -2.99
C ALA A 15 -8.03 17.56 -1.94
N SER A 16 -9.36 17.55 -1.82
CA SER A 16 -10.05 18.24 -0.73
C SER A 16 -9.82 17.55 0.62
N GLU A 17 -9.85 18.31 1.71
CA GLU A 17 -9.77 17.76 3.07
C GLU A 17 -10.90 16.74 3.31
N GLU A 18 -12.11 17.00 2.79
CA GLU A 18 -13.24 16.07 2.91
C GLU A 18 -13.00 14.74 2.21
N GLU A 19 -12.30 14.75 1.08
CA GLU A 19 -11.92 13.54 0.36
C GLU A 19 -10.88 12.74 1.17
N ILE A 20 -9.85 13.42 1.69
CA ILE A 20 -8.84 12.80 2.56
C ILE A 20 -9.48 12.17 3.80
N ASP A 21 -10.37 12.90 4.49
CA ASP A 21 -11.09 12.42 5.68
C ASP A 21 -11.97 11.20 5.38
N SER A 22 -12.61 11.18 4.22
CA SER A 22 -13.38 10.02 3.75
C SER A 22 -12.49 8.79 3.58
N ARG A 23 -11.31 8.96 2.94
CA ARG A 23 -10.35 7.87 2.74
C ARG A 23 -9.79 7.35 4.07
N VAL A 24 -9.51 8.23 5.01
CA VAL A 24 -9.08 7.84 6.37
C VAL A 24 -10.16 7.02 7.08
N HIS A 25 -11.42 7.50 7.10
CA HIS A 25 -12.52 6.76 7.72
C HIS A 25 -12.72 5.37 7.10
N GLN A 26 -12.59 5.27 5.78
CA GLN A 26 -12.70 4.00 5.08
C GLN A 26 -11.61 3.00 5.48
N LEU A 27 -10.37 3.48 5.67
CA LEU A 27 -9.24 2.65 6.14
C LEU A 27 -9.42 2.20 7.59
N GLU A 28 -9.84 3.11 8.47
CA GLU A 28 -10.07 2.81 9.89
C GLU A 28 -11.19 1.78 10.10
N ALA A 29 -12.18 1.75 9.20
CA ALA A 29 -13.24 0.75 9.21
C ALA A 29 -12.79 -0.65 8.77
N ILE A 30 -11.56 -0.82 8.23
CA ILE A 30 -11.05 -2.13 7.84
C ILE A 30 -10.55 -2.88 9.07
N THR A 31 -11.16 -4.05 9.31
CA THR A 31 -10.75 -4.92 10.43
C THR A 31 -9.39 -5.53 10.17
N ARG A 32 -8.55 -5.56 11.21
CA ARG A 32 -7.22 -6.18 11.21
C ARG A 32 -7.25 -7.53 11.94
N PRO A 33 -6.41 -8.51 11.59
CA PRO A 33 -5.53 -8.51 10.40
C PRO A 33 -6.34 -8.64 9.11
N VAL A 34 -5.86 -8.03 8.03
CA VAL A 34 -6.41 -8.29 6.69
C VAL A 34 -5.95 -9.66 6.20
N THR A 35 -6.67 -10.26 5.27
CA THR A 35 -6.24 -11.48 4.58
C THR A 35 -5.19 -11.17 3.51
N SER A 36 -4.44 -12.17 3.05
CA SER A 36 -3.46 -12.01 1.97
C SER A 36 -4.10 -11.52 0.66
N GLU A 37 -5.35 -11.90 0.38
CA GLU A 37 -6.09 -11.42 -0.79
C GLU A 37 -6.55 -9.97 -0.63
N GLU A 38 -6.99 -9.58 0.57
CA GLU A 38 -7.29 -8.17 0.87
C GLU A 38 -6.04 -7.30 0.79
N ALA A 39 -4.90 -7.78 1.27
CA ALA A 39 -3.62 -7.10 1.14
C ALA A 39 -3.25 -6.83 -0.32
N LYS A 40 -3.42 -7.82 -1.22
CA LYS A 40 -3.18 -7.64 -2.66
C LYS A 40 -4.12 -6.59 -3.28
N ALA A 41 -5.40 -6.63 -2.92
CA ALA A 41 -6.37 -5.64 -3.41
C ALA A 41 -6.08 -4.23 -2.89
N LEU A 42 -5.71 -4.10 -1.62
CA LEU A 42 -5.33 -2.83 -1.00
C LEU A 42 -4.04 -2.27 -1.61
N ALA A 43 -3.10 -3.13 -2.02
CA ALA A 43 -1.86 -2.70 -2.67
C ALA A 43 -2.07 -2.02 -4.03
N THR A 44 -3.24 -2.16 -4.67
CA THR A 44 -3.56 -1.41 -5.90
C THR A 44 -4.13 -0.02 -5.62
N CYS A 45 -4.30 0.35 -4.34
CA CYS A 45 -4.95 1.60 -3.94
C CYS A 45 -3.97 2.69 -3.54
N PHE A 46 -2.66 2.50 -3.72
CA PHE A 46 -1.71 3.60 -3.54
C PHE A 46 -1.91 4.67 -4.61
N GLY A 47 -1.87 5.94 -4.18
CA GLY A 47 -2.00 7.12 -5.03
C GLY A 47 -0.73 7.43 -5.81
N PRO A 48 -0.57 8.64 -6.38
CA PRO A 48 0.65 9.07 -7.06
C PRO A 48 1.69 9.72 -6.10
N ASP A 49 1.28 10.18 -4.92
CA ASP A 49 2.13 10.76 -3.86
C ASP A 49 1.90 10.09 -2.49
N ASP A 50 2.70 10.45 -1.49
CA ASP A 50 2.55 9.99 -0.10
C ASP A 50 1.72 10.97 0.76
N CYS A 51 0.90 11.81 0.11
CA CYS A 51 0.31 12.96 0.75
C CYS A 51 -0.55 12.58 1.97
N TYR A 52 -0.49 13.46 2.98
CA TYR A 52 -1.19 13.34 4.26
C TYR A 52 -0.89 12.08 5.09
N GLY A 53 0.11 11.27 4.73
CA GLY A 53 0.45 10.04 5.46
C GLY A 53 -0.61 8.95 5.39
N VAL A 54 -1.66 9.12 4.57
CA VAL A 54 -2.72 8.10 4.39
C VAL A 54 -2.14 6.86 3.69
N ALA A 55 -1.20 7.05 2.78
CA ALA A 55 -0.42 5.98 2.17
C ALA A 55 0.31 5.12 3.22
N TRP A 56 0.83 5.74 4.30
CA TRP A 56 1.43 5.00 5.40
C TRP A 56 0.42 4.19 6.19
N THR A 57 -0.78 4.71 6.43
CA THR A 57 -1.85 3.94 7.09
C THR A 57 -2.25 2.73 6.25
N LEU A 58 -2.39 2.89 4.93
CA LEU A 58 -2.67 1.81 3.99
C LEU A 58 -1.55 0.75 4.00
N LEU A 59 -0.28 1.18 3.97
CA LEU A 59 0.87 0.29 4.08
C LEU A 59 0.79 -0.57 5.35
N HIS A 60 0.71 0.06 6.52
CA HIS A 60 0.71 -0.67 7.79
C HIS A 60 -0.52 -1.57 7.95
N LEU A 61 -1.63 -1.25 7.29
CA LEU A 61 -2.79 -2.14 7.23
C LEU A 61 -2.48 -3.41 6.42
N ILE A 62 -1.86 -3.28 5.25
CA ILE A 62 -1.44 -4.41 4.40
C ILE A 62 -0.46 -5.32 5.15
N GLU A 63 0.46 -4.75 5.93
CA GLU A 63 1.44 -5.51 6.73
C GLU A 63 0.83 -6.31 7.88
N THR A 64 -0.46 -6.12 8.17
CA THR A 64 -1.15 -6.97 9.13
C THR A 64 -1.50 -8.34 8.56
N ALA A 65 -1.37 -8.55 7.24
CA ALA A 65 -1.73 -9.81 6.61
C ALA A 65 -0.84 -10.98 7.05
N PRO A 66 -1.40 -12.19 7.18
CA PRO A 66 -0.58 -13.39 7.36
C PRO A 66 0.14 -13.74 6.06
N GLY A 67 1.40 -14.15 6.18
CA GLY A 67 2.23 -14.55 5.04
C GLY A 67 3.02 -13.39 4.41
N PRO A 68 3.60 -13.60 3.22
CA PRO A 68 4.40 -12.57 2.58
C PRO A 68 3.53 -11.38 2.16
N VAL A 69 4.08 -10.18 2.34
CA VAL A 69 3.52 -8.95 1.80
C VAL A 69 3.44 -9.04 0.26
N PRO A 70 2.44 -8.40 -0.38
CA PRO A 70 2.33 -8.38 -1.83
C PRO A 70 3.58 -7.78 -2.48
N SER A 71 4.09 -8.40 -3.55
CA SER A 71 5.18 -7.82 -4.35
C SER A 71 4.70 -6.55 -5.06
N VAL A 72 5.55 -5.52 -5.04
CA VAL A 72 5.33 -4.25 -5.75
C VAL A 72 6.23 -4.23 -6.97
N ALA A 73 5.72 -3.75 -8.10
CA ALA A 73 6.51 -3.61 -9.31
C ALA A 73 7.62 -2.56 -9.12
N GLN A 74 8.75 -2.75 -9.81
CA GLN A 74 9.81 -1.73 -9.82
C GLN A 74 9.27 -0.42 -10.42
N PRO A 75 9.37 0.70 -9.69
CA PRO A 75 8.87 1.98 -10.18
C PRO A 75 9.79 2.55 -11.27
N ALA A 76 9.23 3.44 -12.09
CA ALA A 76 10.01 4.18 -13.08
C ALA A 76 11.10 5.03 -12.40
N PRO A 77 12.23 5.34 -13.06
CA PRO A 77 13.33 6.11 -12.45
C PRO A 77 12.96 7.53 -11.99
N ASP A 78 11.91 8.10 -12.56
CA ASP A 78 11.35 9.42 -12.25
C ASP A 78 10.12 9.35 -11.34
N ALA A 79 9.77 8.15 -10.85
CA ALA A 79 8.74 8.01 -9.84
C ALA A 79 9.18 8.72 -8.54
N SER A 80 8.18 9.13 -7.78
CA SER A 80 8.39 9.72 -6.46
C SER A 80 9.14 8.78 -5.51
N GLU A 81 9.87 9.37 -4.56
CA GLU A 81 10.68 8.65 -3.56
C GLU A 81 9.88 7.59 -2.78
N TRP A 82 8.59 7.84 -2.53
CA TRP A 82 7.75 6.91 -1.80
C TRP A 82 7.50 5.61 -2.59
N HIS A 83 7.34 5.66 -3.92
CA HIS A 83 7.20 4.45 -4.74
C HIS A 83 8.49 3.62 -4.69
N HIS A 84 9.64 4.28 -4.74
CA HIS A 84 10.94 3.62 -4.56
C HIS A 84 11.07 2.99 -3.18
N THR A 85 10.59 3.67 -2.14
CA THR A 85 10.57 3.16 -0.76
C THR A 85 9.69 1.92 -0.62
N LEU A 86 8.49 1.92 -1.21
CA LEU A 86 7.63 0.75 -1.23
C LEU A 86 8.27 -0.43 -1.95
N TRP A 87 8.86 -0.18 -3.11
CA TRP A 87 9.53 -1.24 -3.88
C TRP A 87 10.74 -1.82 -3.13
N MET A 88 11.55 -1.00 -2.45
CA MET A 88 12.64 -1.52 -1.62
C MET A 88 12.13 -2.42 -0.48
N ARG A 89 10.96 -2.10 0.08
CA ARG A 89 10.38 -2.81 1.22
C ARG A 89 9.67 -4.10 0.81
N TRP A 90 8.95 -4.10 -0.31
CA TRP A 90 8.08 -5.21 -0.72
C TRP A 90 8.46 -5.84 -2.06
N GLY A 91 9.16 -5.13 -2.94
CA GLY A 91 9.57 -5.59 -4.27
C GLY A 91 10.83 -6.47 -4.30
N ASN A 92 11.57 -6.54 -3.19
CA ASN A 92 12.79 -7.36 -3.06
C ASN A 92 12.59 -8.65 -2.25
N ALA A 93 11.33 -9.02 -1.94
CA ALA A 93 11.03 -10.17 -1.08
C ALA A 93 11.50 -11.53 -1.65
N GLU A 94 11.88 -11.60 -2.93
CA GLU A 94 12.39 -12.83 -3.57
C GLU A 94 13.92 -13.03 -3.42
N ALA A 95 14.66 -12.10 -2.79
CA ALA A 95 16.12 -12.20 -2.70
C ALA A 95 16.65 -13.03 -1.51
N ASP A 96 15.80 -13.42 -0.56
CA ASP A 96 16.24 -14.10 0.68
C ASP A 96 16.09 -15.63 0.69
N GLU A 97 15.39 -16.23 -0.28
CA GLU A 97 15.24 -17.71 -0.32
C GLU A 97 16.44 -18.43 -0.96
N ASP A 98 17.24 -17.76 -1.81
CA ASP A 98 18.40 -18.35 -2.49
C ASP A 98 19.73 -18.28 -1.69
N ASN A 99 19.75 -17.63 -0.51
CA ASN A 99 20.97 -17.46 0.30
C ASN A 99 21.01 -18.33 1.58
N LEU A 100 20.12 -19.32 1.71
CA LEU A 100 20.10 -20.27 2.83
C LEU A 100 20.54 -21.69 2.47
N THR A 101 21.03 -21.92 1.25
CA THR A 101 21.51 -23.24 0.78
C THR A 101 22.93 -23.24 0.16
N ALA A 102 23.77 -22.25 0.43
CA ALA A 102 25.17 -22.22 -0.02
C ALA A 102 26.16 -22.65 1.08
#